data_AF-A0A3S4I2N0-F1
#
_entry.id   AF-A0A3S4I2N0-F1
#
_cell.length_a   1.000
_cell.length_b   1.000
_cell.length_c   1.000
_cell.angle_alpha   90.00
_cell.angle_beta   90.00
_cell.angle_gamma   90.00
#
_symmetry.space_group_name_H-M   'P 1'
#
loop_
_entity.id
_entity.type
_entity.pdbx_description
1 polymer ?
#
loop_
_entity_poly.entity_id
_entity_poly.type
_entity_poly.pdbx_seq_one_letter_code
_entity_poly.pdbx_strand_id
1 'polypeptide(L)'
;MSQAIVFAETGGPEVLRLQSAEVGQPGPGQARVRHTAIGVNFIDTYQRSGLYPTPLPSGLGSEAAGVVEAVGEGVAGLRPATASPTPAARWAPIRPSG
;
A
#
# COMPACT_ATOMS: atom_id res chain seq x y z
N MET A 1 0.54 8.98 -12.43
CA MET A 1 1.89 8.63 -11.94
C MET A 1 1.83 8.55 -10.43
N SER A 2 2.13 7.40 -9.86
CA SER A 2 2.18 7.19 -8.41
C SER A 2 3.62 7.34 -7.92
N GLN A 3 3.82 7.54 -6.62
CA GLN A 3 5.16 7.49 -6.02
C GLN A 3 5.33 6.22 -5.20
N ALA A 4 6.53 5.65 -5.22
CA ALA A 4 6.90 4.47 -4.46
C ALA A 4 8.28 4.65 -3.84
N ILE A 5 8.48 4.07 -2.66
CA ILE A 5 9.81 3.90 -2.06
C ILE A 5 10.41 2.60 -2.58
N VAL A 6 11.60 2.68 -3.17
CA VAL A 6 12.33 1.57 -3.78
C VAL A 6 13.75 1.53 -3.23
N PHE A 7 14.32 0.33 -3.09
CA PHE A 7 15.74 0.11 -2.85
C PHE A 7 16.29 -0.89 -3.86
N ALA A 8 17.45 -0.58 -4.44
CA ALA A 8 18.13 -1.41 -5.45
C ALA A 8 19.30 -2.23 -4.86
N GLU A 9 19.68 -1.93 -3.62
CA GLU A 9 20.71 -2.61 -2.83
C GLU A 9 20.28 -2.59 -1.36
N THR A 10 20.75 -3.54 -0.57
CA THR A 10 20.46 -3.60 0.87
C THR A 10 21.37 -2.67 1.65
N GLY A 11 20.88 -2.07 2.73
CA GLY A 11 21.67 -1.18 3.57
C GLY A 11 20.88 -0.43 4.65
N GLY A 12 21.46 0.66 5.14
CA GLY A 12 20.77 1.57 6.05
C GLY A 12 19.67 2.37 5.33
N PRO A 13 18.98 3.28 6.03
CA PRO A 13 17.90 4.07 5.44
C PRO A 13 18.28 4.85 4.17
N GLU A 14 19.57 5.17 4.00
CA GLU A 14 20.14 5.90 2.87
C GLU A 14 20.01 5.19 1.52
N VAL A 15 19.66 3.90 1.47
CA VAL A 15 19.38 3.18 0.21
C VAL A 15 17.97 3.42 -0.31
N LEU A 16 17.07 3.98 0.51
CA LEU A 16 15.70 4.24 0.10
C LEU A 16 15.63 5.41 -0.88
N ARG A 17 14.93 5.21 -1.99
CA ARG A 17 14.71 6.21 -3.03
C ARG A 17 13.23 6.36 -3.32
N LEU A 18 12.75 7.60 -3.34
CA LEU A 18 11.42 7.91 -3.85
C LEU A 18 11.47 7.92 -5.38
N GLN A 19 10.68 7.07 -6.02
CA GLN A 19 10.61 6.94 -7.46
C GLN A 19 9.18 7.09 -7.95
N SER A 20 9.03 7.55 -9.19
CA SER A 20 7.73 7.48 -9.87
C SER A 20 7.49 6.06 -10.34
N ALA A 21 6.27 5.56 -10.12
CA ALA A 21 5.83 4.25 -10.53
C ALA A 21 4.54 4.36 -11.35
N GLU A 22 4.50 3.63 -12.45
CA GLU A 22 3.26 3.38 -13.17
C GLU A 22 2.52 2.22 -12.51
N VAL A 23 1.26 2.47 -12.16
CA VAL A 23 0.37 1.44 -11.60
C VAL A 23 -0.69 1.14 -12.63
N GLY A 24 -0.59 -0.05 -13.24
CA GLY A 24 -1.51 -0.52 -14.27
C GLY A 24 -2.92 -0.79 -13.74
N GLN A 25 -3.75 -1.40 -14.58
CA GLN A 25 -5.04 -1.94 -14.15
C GLN A 25 -4.82 -3.22 -13.33
N PRO A 26 -5.66 -3.49 -12.32
CA PRO A 26 -5.55 -4.73 -11.56
C PRO A 26 -5.86 -5.94 -12.46
N GLY A 27 -5.04 -6.98 -12.36
CA GLY A 27 -5.31 -8.28 -13.00
C GLY A 27 -6.36 -9.10 -12.24
N PRO A 28 -6.66 -10.32 -12.70
CA PRO A 28 -7.61 -11.21 -12.02
C PRO A 28 -7.24 -11.41 -10.54
N GLY A 29 -8.24 -11.31 -9.66
CA GLY A 29 -8.06 -11.44 -8.21
C GLY A 29 -7.36 -10.26 -7.51
N GLN A 30 -7.04 -9.18 -8.23
CA GLN A 30 -6.34 -8.01 -7.67
C GLN A 30 -7.28 -6.81 -7.51
N ALA A 31 -6.94 -5.93 -6.57
CA ALA A 31 -7.56 -4.62 -6.43
C ALA A 31 -6.47 -3.54 -6.54
N ARG A 32 -6.80 -2.41 -7.19
CA ARG A 32 -5.97 -1.21 -7.15
C ARG A 32 -6.50 -0.29 -6.07
N VAL A 33 -5.64 0.03 -5.11
CA VAL A 33 -5.97 0.87 -3.96
C VAL A 33 -5.13 2.13 -4.02
N ARG A 34 -5.77 3.30 -3.90
CA ARG A 34 -5.06 4.55 -3.63
C ARG A 34 -4.89 4.67 -2.13
N HIS A 35 -3.64 4.48 -1.68
CA HIS A 35 -3.29 4.57 -0.27
C HIS A 35 -3.55 5.99 0.27
N THR A 36 -4.15 6.06 1.45
CA THR A 36 -4.33 7.30 2.23
C THR A 36 -3.55 7.25 3.54
N ALA A 37 -3.18 6.05 3.99
CA ALA A 37 -2.25 5.82 5.08
C ALA A 37 -1.42 4.55 4.77
N ILE A 38 -0.16 4.55 5.18
CA ILE A 38 0.76 3.42 5.02
C ILE A 38 1.34 3.12 6.40
N GLY A 39 1.22 1.87 6.84
CA GLY A 39 1.81 1.40 8.09
C GLY A 39 3.31 1.21 7.92
N VAL A 40 4.08 1.55 8.96
CA VAL A 40 5.53 1.31 9.00
C VAL A 40 5.79 0.29 10.08
N ASN A 41 6.36 -0.84 9.69
CA ASN A 41 6.61 -1.97 10.58
C ASN A 41 8.11 -2.23 10.72
N PHE A 42 8.51 -2.82 11.84
CA PHE A 42 9.93 -3.07 12.10
C PHE A 42 10.54 -4.04 11.08
N ILE A 43 9.74 -4.98 10.55
CA ILE A 43 10.15 -5.93 9.50
C ILE A 43 10.64 -5.23 8.23
N ASP A 44 10.14 -4.04 7.93
CA ASP A 44 10.58 -3.25 6.77
C ASP A 44 12.09 -2.95 6.89
N THR A 45 12.58 -2.75 8.11
CA THR A 45 14.01 -2.54 8.35
C THR A 45 14.85 -3.78 8.07
N TYR A 46 14.31 -4.97 8.33
CA TYR A 46 14.99 -6.26 8.11
C TYR A 46 15.06 -6.60 6.63
N GLN A 47 14.01 -6.29 5.86
CA GLN A 47 14.01 -6.46 4.41
C GLN A 47 15.02 -5.52 3.74
N ARG A 48 14.95 -4.21 4.06
CA ARG A 48 15.86 -3.21 3.51
C ARG A 48 17.32 -3.46 3.90
N SER A 49 17.59 -3.85 5.15
CA SER A 49 18.98 -4.11 5.60
C SER A 49 19.56 -5.39 5.03
N GLY A 50 18.73 -6.26 4.43
CA GLY A 50 19.16 -7.56 3.92
C GLY A 50 19.16 -8.67 4.96
N LEU A 51 18.75 -8.40 6.21
CA LEU A 51 18.56 -9.44 7.22
C LEU A 51 17.52 -10.47 6.77
N TYR A 52 16.43 -10.00 6.13
CA TYR A 52 15.46 -10.82 5.44
C TYR A 52 15.62 -10.66 3.92
N PRO A 53 16.18 -11.67 3.23
CA PRO A 53 16.44 -11.58 1.80
C PRO A 53 15.19 -11.26 0.99
N THR A 54 15.29 -10.26 0.12
CA THR A 54 14.21 -9.79 -0.75
C THR A 54 14.78 -9.60 -2.17
N PRO A 55 14.08 -10.04 -3.24
CA PRO A 55 14.52 -9.79 -4.61
C PRO A 55 14.65 -8.29 -4.90
N LEU A 56 15.74 -7.90 -5.56
CA LEU A 56 16.07 -6.51 -5.88
C LEU A 56 15.96 -6.23 -7.39
N PRO A 57 15.60 -4.98 -7.80
CA PRO A 57 15.14 -3.89 -6.95
C PRO A 57 13.78 -4.20 -6.32
N SER A 58 13.53 -3.68 -5.12
CA SER A 58 12.29 -3.95 -4.39
C SER A 58 11.60 -2.69 -3.86
N GLY A 59 10.29 -2.79 -3.73
CA GLY A 59 9.50 -1.88 -2.90
C GLY A 59 9.58 -2.25 -1.42
N LEU A 60 8.92 -1.48 -0.57
CA LEU A 60 8.86 -1.70 0.87
C LEU A 60 7.41 -1.59 1.38
N GLY A 61 7.12 -2.25 2.50
CA GLY A 61 5.86 -2.15 3.21
C GLY A 61 4.82 -3.15 2.73
N SER A 62 4.11 -3.74 3.69
CA SER A 62 3.03 -4.71 3.48
C SER A 62 1.71 -4.30 4.15
N GLU A 63 1.64 -3.07 4.65
CA GLU A 63 0.48 -2.56 5.38
C GLU A 63 0.09 -1.17 4.88
N ALA A 64 -1.15 -1.02 4.43
CA ALA A 64 -1.73 0.25 4.03
C ALA A 64 -3.25 0.24 4.17
N ALA A 65 -3.82 1.44 4.26
CA ALA A 65 -5.26 1.66 4.16
C ALA A 65 -5.53 2.72 3.08
N GLY A 66 -6.66 2.57 2.39
CA GLY A 66 -6.97 3.47 1.28
C GLY A 66 -8.32 3.20 0.63
N VAL A 67 -8.47 3.81 -0.55
CA VAL A 67 -9.69 3.73 -1.34
C VAL A 67 -9.47 2.77 -2.50
N VAL A 68 -10.37 1.78 -2.64
CA VAL A 68 -10.39 0.91 -3.83
C VAL A 68 -10.80 1.75 -5.04
N GLU A 69 -9.92 1.87 -6.03
CA GLU A 69 -10.16 2.62 -7.26
C GLU A 69 -10.58 1.70 -8.42
N ALA A 70 -10.11 0.46 -8.43
CA ALA A 70 -10.47 -0.55 -9.42
C ALA A 70 -10.33 -1.96 -8.83
N VAL A 71 -11.09 -2.91 -9.38
CA VAL A 71 -10.96 -4.35 -9.07
C VAL A 71 -10.87 -5.13 -10.38
N GLY A 72 -10.05 -6.17 -10.40
CA GLY A 72 -9.93 -7.08 -11.54
C GLY A 72 -11.00 -8.16 -11.53
N GLU A 73 -10.97 -9.01 -12.56
CA GLU A 73 -11.90 -10.13 -12.71
C GLU A 73 -11.86 -11.08 -11.50
N GLY A 74 -13.02 -11.59 -11.09
CA GLY A 74 -13.14 -12.57 -10.02
C GLY A 74 -13.03 -12.03 -8.59
N VAL A 75 -12.84 -10.73 -8.40
CA VAL A 75 -12.85 -10.11 -7.06
C VAL A 75 -14.27 -10.00 -6.53
N ALA A 76 -14.57 -10.74 -5.46
CA ALA A 76 -15.83 -10.66 -4.72
C ALA A 76 -15.66 -9.85 -3.42
N GLY A 77 -16.71 -9.16 -2.98
CA GLY A 77 -16.72 -8.44 -1.69
C GLY A 77 -16.00 -7.08 -1.67
N LEU A 78 -15.28 -6.71 -2.72
CA LEU A 78 -14.71 -5.38 -2.92
C LEU A 78 -15.34 -4.71 -4.14
N ARG A 79 -15.51 -3.40 -4.06
CA ARG A 79 -16.00 -2.57 -5.17
C ARG A 79 -15.21 -1.27 -5.19
N PRO A 80 -14.96 -0.69 -6.37
CA PRO A 80 -14.48 0.69 -6.45
C PRO A 80 -15.40 1.60 -5.64
N ALA A 81 -14.82 2.53 -4.89
CA ALA A 81 -15.62 3.49 -4.16
C ALA A 81 -16.44 4.32 -5.16
N THR A 82 -17.76 4.29 -5.02
CA THR A 82 -18.63 5.22 -5.73
C THR A 82 -18.41 6.61 -5.15
N ALA A 83 -18.35 7.63 -6.00
CA ALA A 83 -18.36 9.01 -5.54
C ALA A 83 -19.69 9.26 -4.80
N SER A 84 -19.66 9.18 -3.47
CA SER A 84 -20.76 9.64 -2.65
C SER A 84 -20.72 11.18 -2.66
N PRO A 85 -21.82 11.89 -2.98
CA PRO A 85 -21.87 13.34 -2.86
C PRO A 85 -21.76 13.80 -1.38
N THR A 86 -21.92 12.87 -0.44
CA THR A 86 -21.76 13.11 0.98
C THR A 86 -20.30 12.90 1.38
N PRO A 87 -19.64 13.87 2.07
CA PRO A 87 -18.30 13.66 2.58
C PRO A 87 -18.27 12.41 3.45
N ALA A 88 -17.29 11.55 3.20
CA ALA A 88 -17.13 10.21 3.75
C ALA A 88 -17.52 10.15 5.24
N ALA A 89 -18.28 9.10 5.58
CA ALA A 89 -18.59 8.75 6.95
C ALA A 89 -17.32 8.88 7.81
N ARG A 90 -17.36 9.78 8.79
CA ARG A 90 -16.29 9.92 9.78
C ARG A 90 -16.06 8.56 10.39
N TRP A 91 -14.79 8.15 10.49
CA TRP A 91 -14.37 7.08 11.39
C TRP A 91 -14.93 7.39 12.77
N ALA A 92 -15.98 6.68 13.18
CA ALA A 92 -16.47 6.75 14.54
C ALA A 92 -15.47 5.97 15.40
N PRO A 93 -14.79 6.60 16.38
CA PRO A 93 -13.93 5.85 17.26
C PRO A 93 -14.77 4.82 18.01
N ILE A 94 -14.32 3.56 17.99
CA ILE A 94 -14.85 2.50 18.86
C ILE A 94 -14.61 2.98 20.29
N ARG A 95 -15.67 3.34 21.02
CA ARG A 95 -15.57 3.57 22.46
C ARG A 95 -15.51 2.20 23.14
N PRO A 96 -14.46 1.88 23.90
CA PRO A 96 -14.51 0.72 24.77
C PRO A 96 -15.60 0.97 25.82
N SER A 97 -16.53 0.02 25.93
CA SER A 97 -17.44 -0.07 27.07
C SER A 97 -16.59 -0.32 28.31
N GLY A 98 -16.60 0.63 29.25
CA GLY A 98 -16.10 0.42 30.60
C GLY A 98 -16.97 -0.56 31.38
#